data_AF-A0A959NLD7-F1
#
_entry.id   AF-A0A959NLD7-F1
#
_cell.length_a   1.000
_cell.length_b   1.000
_cell.length_c   1.000
_cell.angle_alpha   90.00
_cell.angle_beta   90.00
_cell.angle_gamma   90.00
#
_symmetry.space_group_name_H-M   'P 1'
#
loop_
_entity.id
_entity.type
_entity.pdbx_description
1 polymer ?
#
loop_
_entity_poly.entity_id
_entity_poly.type
_entity_poly.pdbx_seq_one_letter_code
_entity_poly.pdbx_strand_id
1 'polypeptide(L)'
;MRNTIFTVLIFLLPTFSFAQWAKSIGGSSLDSGRRIVVDGSGNSYVAGSFPGTVDFDPGSGIYNLTSAGSDDAFFAKYDLDGSLVWAKSVGGSSSDYIYGIEIDGGGNIYICGTYRNTVDFDPSSGGTFNLTSVGSSDVFFAKYDMDGNFVWAKSIGGTLGDYANSLAVDVSGNIYITGYFWNTVDFDPNSGAQLLTSSGEEDIFIAKYGSNGNCIWANRFGSTFLDKGISVALDGNGNVLLTGTFRGTVDFDPSNSTNNLSSIIQLDDIFLAKYTSDGNFVWVGQIGSISDQKPIKIVVDAGGNSYLTGTFESTTDFDPSSGIYNLTSAYAGYDDIFIAKYAYDGSLIWAKGFGGTSSETVNSMAIDASGNSYVTGNFPWTADFDPSSETYNLTSAGITDIFIAKYAQNGSLVWAKRVGGTSYDSGLDIAVDGTQNIYITGYFNGTVDFDPDAGINNLISNGGYDIFFAKYLPDGSLSNSNVNAEVKIFLEGPFSGGSMTHTLDSSIPLVQPYSISPWNYNGGETTTLSFITTNNIVDWVYIELRTGTSAATVVSKRAALLRNDGVILDPDGTTAIDFSGVSSGNYFIAVFHRNHLPVISASAVSF
;
A
#
# COMPACT_ATOMS: atom_id res chain seq x y z
N MET A 1 21.17 15.94 58.95
CA MET A 1 20.58 15.25 57.79
C MET A 1 21.54 15.45 56.62
N ARG A 2 22.24 14.39 56.20
CA ARG A 2 23.23 14.46 55.12
C ARG A 2 22.49 14.62 53.80
N ASN A 3 22.72 15.73 53.11
CA ASN A 3 22.37 15.91 51.70
C ASN A 3 23.13 14.86 50.90
N THR A 4 22.42 13.85 50.41
CA THR A 4 22.96 12.89 49.45
C THR A 4 22.45 13.34 48.08
N ILE A 5 23.37 13.69 47.20
CA ILE A 5 23.07 14.07 45.82
C ILE A 5 22.73 12.76 45.09
N PHE A 6 21.51 12.64 44.57
CA PHE A 6 21.09 11.52 43.72
C PHE A 6 21.38 11.87 42.26
N THR A 7 22.00 10.95 41.52
CA THR A 7 22.19 11.08 40.08
C THR A 7 21.10 10.28 39.39
N VAL A 8 20.13 10.96 38.79
CA VAL A 8 19.15 10.34 37.89
C VAL A 8 19.57 10.63 36.46
N LEU A 9 19.69 9.59 35.65
CA LEU A 9 20.02 9.68 34.23
C LEU A 9 18.74 9.38 33.43
N ILE A 10 18.33 10.32 32.57
CA ILE A 10 17.24 10.13 31.61
C ILE A 10 17.89 9.72 30.29
N PHE A 11 17.54 8.55 29.78
CA PHE A 11 17.76 8.22 28.36
C PHE A 11 16.46 8.48 27.62
N LEU A 12 16.54 9.33 26.60
CA LEU A 12 15.52 9.53 25.59
C LEU A 12 16.06 8.89 24.32
N LEU A 13 15.39 7.83 23.86
CA LEU A 13 15.60 7.33 22.51
C LEU A 13 14.59 8.07 21.64
N PRO A 14 15.03 9.02 20.78
CA PRO A 14 14.12 9.56 19.78
C PRO A 14 13.72 8.40 18.88
N THR A 15 12.44 8.02 18.91
CA THR A 15 11.85 7.25 17.82
C THR A 15 11.72 8.24 16.67
N PHE A 16 12.68 8.20 15.74
CA PHE A 16 12.55 8.96 14.50
C PHE A 16 11.33 8.41 13.75
N SER A 17 10.17 9.08 13.85
CA SER A 17 9.20 8.96 12.78
C SER A 17 9.77 9.77 11.63
N PHE A 18 10.26 9.09 10.60
CA PHE A 18 10.68 9.74 9.38
C PHE A 18 9.55 10.60 8.83
N ALA A 19 9.88 11.74 8.24
CA ALA A 19 8.90 12.64 7.69
C ALA A 19 8.05 11.90 6.66
N GLN A 20 6.74 11.94 6.85
CA GLN A 20 5.80 11.60 5.80
C GLN A 20 5.74 12.77 4.81
N TRP A 21 5.33 12.47 3.59
CA TRP A 21 5.41 13.44 2.51
C TRP A 21 4.37 13.15 1.44
N ALA A 22 3.96 14.20 0.74
CA ALA A 22 3.33 14.11 -0.57
C ALA A 22 4.18 14.91 -1.55
N LYS A 23 4.38 14.36 -2.74
CA LYS A 23 5.18 14.94 -3.83
C LYS A 23 4.40 14.86 -5.12
N SER A 24 4.68 15.77 -6.04
CA SER A 24 4.11 15.77 -7.38
C SER A 24 5.17 16.01 -8.44
N ILE A 25 4.98 15.39 -9.59
CA ILE A 25 5.75 15.61 -10.82
C ILE A 25 4.77 15.66 -12.00
N GLY A 26 5.02 16.50 -13.00
CA GLY A 26 4.11 16.63 -14.13
C GLY A 26 4.48 17.77 -15.08
N GLY A 27 3.94 17.66 -16.29
CA GLY A 27 4.04 18.63 -17.36
C GLY A 27 2.71 19.33 -17.59
N SER A 28 2.54 19.94 -18.78
CA SER A 28 1.33 20.69 -19.11
C SER A 28 0.11 19.83 -19.49
N SER A 29 0.26 18.51 -19.47
CA SER A 29 -0.63 17.54 -20.11
C SER A 29 -1.12 16.51 -19.09
N LEU A 30 -1.61 15.35 -19.52
CA LEU A 30 -1.99 14.26 -18.61
C LEU A 30 -0.78 13.38 -18.35
N ASP A 31 -0.29 13.40 -17.12
CA ASP A 31 0.75 12.53 -16.59
C ASP A 31 0.11 11.59 -15.55
N SER A 32 0.53 10.32 -15.52
CA SER A 32 -0.11 9.32 -14.67
C SER A 32 0.90 8.39 -13.99
N GLY A 33 0.92 8.40 -12.66
CA GLY A 33 1.62 7.41 -11.83
C GLY A 33 0.71 6.21 -11.65
N ARG A 34 1.00 5.11 -12.34
CA ARG A 34 0.11 3.95 -12.43
C ARG A 34 0.46 2.86 -11.43
N ARG A 35 1.72 2.79 -11.01
CA ARG A 35 2.23 1.76 -10.10
C ARG A 35 3.23 2.32 -9.10
N ILE A 36 3.19 1.79 -7.88
CA ILE A 36 4.17 2.08 -6.83
C ILE A 36 4.56 0.81 -6.09
N VAL A 37 5.86 0.58 -5.92
CA VAL A 37 6.40 -0.50 -5.08
C VAL A 37 7.47 0.08 -4.16
N VAL A 38 7.72 -0.59 -3.04
CA VAL A 38 8.66 -0.12 -2.00
C VAL A 38 9.69 -1.20 -1.70
N ASP A 39 10.96 -0.82 -1.58
CA ASP A 39 12.02 -1.76 -1.17
C ASP A 39 12.13 -1.88 0.36
N GLY A 40 12.92 -2.86 0.84
CA GLY A 40 13.13 -3.08 2.27
C GLY A 40 13.84 -1.93 3.01
N SER A 41 14.36 -0.92 2.30
CA SER A 41 14.92 0.30 2.88
C SER A 41 13.92 1.46 2.92
N GLY A 42 12.69 1.25 2.41
CA GLY A 42 11.64 2.25 2.36
C GLY A 42 11.74 3.22 1.17
N ASN A 43 12.59 2.94 0.17
CA ASN A 43 12.63 3.70 -1.08
C ASN A 43 11.44 3.30 -1.96
N SER A 44 10.78 4.28 -2.58
CA SER A 44 9.65 4.03 -3.47
C SER A 44 10.04 4.07 -4.93
N TYR A 45 9.46 3.17 -5.73
CA TYR A 45 9.62 3.09 -7.16
C TYR A 45 8.27 3.37 -7.80
N VAL A 46 8.17 4.47 -8.55
CA VAL A 46 6.94 4.89 -9.23
C VAL A 46 7.09 4.64 -10.72
N ALA A 47 6.09 4.01 -11.34
CA ALA A 47 6.04 3.81 -12.78
C ALA A 47 4.71 4.29 -13.37
N GLY A 48 4.75 4.70 -14.64
CA GLY A 48 3.61 5.35 -15.27
C GLY A 48 3.88 5.78 -16.70
N SER A 49 3.14 6.77 -17.17
CA SER A 49 3.27 7.35 -18.51
C SER A 49 3.17 8.87 -18.50
N PHE A 50 3.90 9.54 -19.39
CA PHE A 50 3.95 10.99 -19.49
C PHE A 50 4.15 11.44 -20.95
N PRO A 51 3.47 12.50 -21.42
CA PRO A 51 3.75 13.14 -22.70
C PRO A 51 4.58 14.43 -22.54
N GLY A 52 5.35 14.77 -23.59
CA GLY A 52 6.12 16.00 -23.61
C GLY A 52 7.32 15.96 -22.68
N THR A 53 7.67 17.08 -22.05
CA THR A 53 8.80 17.16 -21.12
C THR A 53 8.30 17.35 -19.69
N VAL A 54 8.78 16.50 -18.79
CA VAL A 54 8.43 16.50 -17.37
C VAL A 54 9.70 16.55 -16.53
N ASP A 55 9.67 17.35 -15.47
CA ASP A 55 10.69 17.35 -14.41
C ASP A 55 10.35 16.28 -13.37
N PHE A 56 11.22 15.29 -13.23
CA PHE A 56 11.06 14.17 -12.30
C PHE A 56 11.68 14.45 -10.91
N ASP A 57 12.32 15.61 -10.70
CA ASP A 57 12.77 16.02 -9.38
C ASP A 57 11.66 16.80 -8.66
N PRO A 58 11.04 16.24 -7.59
CA PRO A 58 9.99 16.94 -6.84
C PRO A 58 10.55 18.03 -5.91
N GLY A 59 11.88 18.19 -5.85
CA GLY A 59 12.60 19.19 -5.09
C GLY A 59 12.88 20.47 -5.87
N SER A 60 14.03 21.10 -5.59
CA SER A 60 14.47 22.32 -6.27
C SER A 60 15.43 22.06 -7.44
N GLY A 61 15.85 20.82 -7.64
CA GLY A 61 16.65 20.43 -8.79
C GLY A 61 15.79 20.36 -10.05
N ILE A 62 16.42 19.98 -11.16
CA ILE A 62 15.74 19.77 -12.44
C ILE A 62 16.29 18.48 -13.02
N TYR A 63 15.42 17.51 -13.26
CA TYR A 63 15.71 16.26 -13.94
C TYR A 63 14.65 16.01 -15.01
N ASN A 64 14.86 16.57 -16.19
CA ASN A 64 13.90 16.45 -17.29
C ASN A 64 14.05 15.13 -18.03
N LEU A 65 12.91 14.46 -18.25
CA LEU A 65 12.75 13.46 -19.30
C LEU A 65 11.78 14.01 -20.35
N THR A 66 11.97 13.62 -21.60
CA THR A 66 11.12 14.05 -22.72
C THR A 66 10.63 12.83 -23.47
N SER A 67 9.31 12.70 -23.66
CA SER A 67 8.73 11.63 -24.48
C SER A 67 9.14 11.78 -25.95
N ALA A 68 9.44 10.67 -26.61
CA ALA A 68 9.82 10.62 -28.01
C ALA A 68 8.61 10.72 -28.96
N GLY A 69 7.40 10.56 -28.44
CA GLY A 69 6.15 10.58 -29.18
C GLY A 69 4.97 11.13 -28.38
N SER A 70 3.95 10.28 -28.20
CA SER A 70 2.79 10.63 -27.37
C SER A 70 3.17 10.43 -25.90
N ASP A 71 2.63 9.40 -25.26
CA ASP A 71 2.89 9.08 -23.87
C ASP A 71 3.98 8.03 -23.82
N ASP A 72 5.14 8.36 -23.25
CA ASP A 72 6.20 7.38 -23.06
C ASP A 72 6.09 6.81 -21.64
N ALA A 73 6.49 5.55 -21.47
CA ALA A 73 6.54 4.96 -20.15
C ALA A 73 7.72 5.51 -19.35
N PHE A 74 7.56 5.61 -18.03
CA PHE A 74 8.65 5.94 -17.13
C PHE A 74 8.67 5.03 -15.92
N PHE A 75 9.83 4.95 -15.28
CA PHE A 75 9.98 4.46 -13.92
C PHE A 75 11.06 5.26 -13.21
N ALA A 76 10.82 5.58 -11.94
CA ALA A 76 11.68 6.43 -11.13
C ALA A 76 11.81 5.88 -9.71
N LYS A 77 12.98 6.07 -9.11
CA LYS A 77 13.27 5.73 -7.72
C LYS A 77 13.40 7.00 -6.89
N TYR A 78 12.71 7.01 -5.76
CA TYR A 78 12.78 8.05 -4.73
C TYR A 78 13.25 7.44 -3.42
N ASP A 79 14.05 8.19 -2.68
CA ASP A 79 14.53 7.76 -1.37
C ASP A 79 13.42 7.80 -0.30
N LEU A 80 13.78 7.44 0.95
CA LEU A 80 12.87 7.42 2.09
C LEU A 80 12.18 8.78 2.34
N ASP A 81 12.82 9.89 1.96
CA ASP A 81 12.33 11.26 2.14
C ASP A 81 11.56 11.78 0.90
N GLY A 82 11.38 10.92 -0.11
CA GLY A 82 10.71 11.26 -1.36
C GLY A 82 11.56 12.12 -2.29
N SER A 83 12.88 12.13 -2.12
CA SER A 83 13.82 12.83 -3.01
C SER A 83 14.20 11.93 -4.18
N LEU A 84 14.37 12.51 -5.37
CA LEU A 84 14.72 11.76 -6.57
C LEU A 84 16.12 11.13 -6.42
N VAL A 85 16.22 9.82 -6.66
CA VAL A 85 17.50 9.10 -6.81
C VAL A 85 17.86 9.01 -8.29
N TRP A 86 16.94 8.53 -9.11
CA TRP A 86 17.06 8.49 -10.57
C TRP A 86 15.67 8.33 -11.20
N ALA A 87 15.53 8.77 -12.46
CA ALA A 87 14.36 8.48 -13.30
C ALA A 87 14.80 8.04 -14.70
N LYS A 88 14.03 7.13 -15.30
CA LYS A 88 14.25 6.57 -16.64
C LYS A 88 12.95 6.60 -17.44
N SER A 89 13.04 6.83 -18.74
CA SER A 89 11.93 6.70 -19.68
C SER A 89 12.25 5.63 -20.71
N VAL A 90 11.21 4.92 -21.14
CA VAL A 90 11.24 3.90 -22.19
C VAL A 90 10.05 4.15 -23.09
N GLY A 91 10.30 4.57 -24.33
CA GLY A 91 9.25 4.88 -25.27
C GLY A 91 9.78 5.21 -26.67
N GLY A 92 8.84 5.31 -27.61
CA GLY A 92 9.10 5.48 -29.03
C GLY A 92 8.24 6.58 -29.64
N SER A 93 7.88 6.43 -30.91
CA SER A 93 7.08 7.44 -31.63
C SER A 93 5.59 7.40 -31.31
N SER A 94 5.15 6.54 -30.40
CA SER A 94 3.74 6.25 -30.11
C SER A 94 3.54 6.08 -28.60
N SER A 95 2.31 5.81 -28.14
CA SER A 95 2.09 5.63 -26.70
C SER A 95 2.58 4.27 -26.21
N ASP A 96 3.35 4.29 -25.13
CA ASP A 96 3.94 3.16 -24.44
C ASP A 96 3.60 3.23 -22.94
N TYR A 97 3.23 2.11 -22.34
CA TYR A 97 2.69 2.09 -20.97
C TYR A 97 3.31 0.98 -20.14
N ILE A 98 3.71 1.29 -18.90
CA ILE A 98 4.00 0.29 -17.86
C ILE A 98 2.73 0.02 -17.05
N TYR A 99 2.35 -1.26 -16.96
CA TYR A 99 1.20 -1.73 -16.18
C TYR A 99 1.61 -2.60 -14.98
N GLY A 100 2.87 -3.04 -14.89
CA GLY A 100 3.41 -3.77 -13.74
C GLY A 100 4.86 -3.39 -13.48
N ILE A 101 5.22 -3.26 -12.20
CA ILE A 101 6.58 -3.08 -11.71
C ILE A 101 6.75 -3.94 -10.45
N GLU A 102 7.87 -4.65 -10.34
CA GLU A 102 8.22 -5.47 -9.18
C GLU A 102 9.73 -5.37 -8.89
N ILE A 103 10.12 -5.49 -7.62
CA ILE A 103 11.52 -5.44 -7.17
C ILE A 103 11.89 -6.75 -6.49
N ASP A 104 12.98 -7.38 -6.91
CA ASP A 104 13.48 -8.59 -6.25
C ASP A 104 14.29 -8.27 -4.98
N GLY A 105 14.61 -9.30 -4.19
CA GLY A 105 15.42 -9.14 -2.96
C GLY A 105 16.85 -8.65 -3.20
N GLY A 106 17.34 -8.64 -4.45
CA GLY A 106 18.61 -8.03 -4.86
C GLY A 106 18.48 -6.57 -5.30
N GLY A 107 17.27 -6.01 -5.29
CA GLY A 107 16.99 -4.66 -5.76
C GLY A 107 16.85 -4.52 -7.27
N ASN A 108 16.84 -5.62 -8.03
CA ASN A 108 16.60 -5.55 -9.47
C ASN A 108 15.14 -5.21 -9.74
N ILE A 109 14.92 -4.43 -10.79
CA ILE A 109 13.60 -3.94 -11.19
C ILE A 109 13.11 -4.75 -12.39
N TYR A 110 11.85 -5.16 -12.33
CA TYR A 110 11.16 -5.83 -13.41
C TYR A 110 9.95 -5.01 -13.79
N ILE A 111 9.78 -4.72 -15.08
CA ILE A 111 8.62 -3.99 -15.59
C ILE A 111 7.94 -4.80 -16.70
N CYS A 112 6.62 -4.67 -16.81
CA CYS A 112 5.88 -5.13 -17.98
C CYS A 112 4.84 -4.11 -18.42
N GLY A 113 4.43 -4.21 -19.68
CA GLY A 113 3.39 -3.37 -20.22
C GLY A 113 3.23 -3.55 -21.70
N THR A 114 2.79 -2.50 -22.39
CA THR A 114 2.56 -2.51 -23.84
C THR A 114 3.29 -1.40 -24.53
N TYR A 115 3.78 -1.67 -25.74
CA TYR A 115 4.47 -0.70 -26.57
C TYR A 115 4.00 -0.77 -28.03
N ARG A 116 4.25 0.29 -28.80
CA ARG A 116 3.92 0.34 -30.23
C ARG A 116 5.11 0.76 -31.07
N ASN A 117 5.19 0.22 -32.29
CA ASN A 117 6.30 0.45 -33.22
C ASN A 117 7.64 0.04 -32.59
N THR A 118 8.72 0.75 -32.90
CA THR A 118 10.05 0.49 -32.36
C THR A 118 10.32 1.36 -31.13
N VAL A 119 10.73 0.72 -30.04
CA VAL A 119 11.10 1.35 -28.77
C VAL A 119 12.50 0.90 -28.36
N ASP A 120 13.29 1.83 -27.85
CA ASP A 120 14.59 1.55 -27.21
C ASP A 120 14.39 1.31 -25.71
N PHE A 121 14.75 0.11 -25.26
CA PHE A 121 14.62 -0.31 -23.86
C PHE A 121 15.89 -0.04 -23.02
N ASP A 122 16.98 0.43 -23.63
CA ASP A 122 18.19 0.84 -22.92
C ASP A 122 18.20 2.38 -22.73
N PRO A 123 17.88 2.89 -21.52
CA PRO A 123 17.79 4.34 -21.29
C PRO A 123 19.18 5.00 -21.14
N SER A 124 20.28 4.29 -21.37
CA SER A 124 21.63 4.86 -21.29
C SER A 124 21.95 5.71 -22.51
N SER A 125 22.75 6.77 -22.34
CA SER A 125 23.06 7.73 -23.41
C SER A 125 23.92 7.18 -24.57
N GLY A 126 24.31 5.91 -24.52
CA GLY A 126 25.22 5.30 -25.50
C GLY A 126 24.96 3.83 -25.81
N GLY A 127 24.02 3.20 -25.10
CA GLY A 127 23.45 1.90 -25.45
C GLY A 127 22.19 2.07 -26.29
N THR A 128 21.81 1.01 -27.00
CA THR A 128 20.50 0.91 -27.67
C THR A 128 20.08 -0.55 -27.64
N PHE A 129 18.84 -0.82 -27.27
CA PHE A 129 18.22 -2.13 -27.35
C PHE A 129 16.80 -1.98 -27.88
N ASN A 130 16.67 -2.07 -29.21
CA ASN A 130 15.41 -1.88 -29.88
C ASN A 130 14.58 -3.16 -29.91
N LEU A 131 13.31 -3.06 -29.51
CA LEU A 131 12.26 -4.03 -29.84
C LEU A 131 11.25 -3.34 -30.75
N THR A 132 10.67 -4.10 -31.69
CA THR A 132 9.66 -3.61 -32.62
C THR A 132 8.41 -4.46 -32.47
N SER A 133 7.25 -3.83 -32.28
CA SER A 133 5.98 -4.57 -32.25
C SER A 133 5.72 -5.22 -33.61
N VAL A 134 5.21 -6.46 -33.60
CA VAL A 134 4.80 -7.20 -34.79
C VAL A 134 3.46 -6.63 -35.31
N GLY A 135 2.56 -6.31 -34.38
CA GLY A 135 1.23 -5.80 -34.65
C GLY A 135 1.03 -4.38 -34.14
N SER A 136 -0.18 -4.12 -33.63
CA SER A 136 -0.60 -2.79 -33.21
C SER A 136 0.03 -2.36 -31.88
N SER A 137 -0.07 -3.21 -30.86
CA SER A 137 0.53 -3.01 -29.53
C SER A 137 0.94 -4.40 -29.08
N ASP A 138 2.19 -4.56 -28.66
CA ASP A 138 2.69 -5.85 -28.21
C ASP A 138 3.08 -5.75 -26.73
N VAL A 139 3.16 -6.89 -26.06
CA VAL A 139 3.62 -6.96 -24.67
C VAL A 139 5.14 -6.82 -24.66
N PHE A 140 5.65 -5.98 -23.76
CA PHE A 140 7.06 -6.03 -23.37
C PHE A 140 7.21 -6.42 -21.90
N PHE A 141 8.37 -6.95 -21.58
CA PHE A 141 8.86 -7.04 -20.21
C PHE A 141 10.38 -6.89 -20.18
N ALA A 142 10.90 -6.22 -19.16
CA ALA A 142 12.29 -5.84 -19.07
C ALA A 142 12.81 -5.94 -17.64
N LYS A 143 14.12 -6.14 -17.52
CA LYS A 143 14.86 -6.15 -16.26
C LYS A 143 15.91 -5.04 -16.26
N TYR A 144 15.99 -4.33 -15.13
CA TYR A 144 17.00 -3.33 -14.81
C TYR A 144 17.67 -3.67 -13.49
N ASP A 145 18.89 -3.21 -13.28
CA ASP A 145 19.57 -3.33 -11.99
C ASP A 145 19.07 -2.29 -10.97
N MET A 146 19.59 -2.32 -9.74
CA MET A 146 19.17 -1.41 -8.66
C MET A 146 19.43 0.08 -8.92
N ASP A 147 20.31 0.40 -9.89
CA ASP A 147 20.65 1.75 -10.31
C ASP A 147 19.85 2.19 -11.56
N GLY A 148 18.92 1.34 -12.01
CA GLY A 148 18.09 1.56 -13.19
C GLY A 148 18.85 1.38 -14.50
N ASN A 149 19.99 0.68 -14.51
CA ASN A 149 20.69 0.34 -15.75
C ASN A 149 20.05 -0.87 -16.41
N PHE A 150 20.02 -0.86 -17.74
CA PHE A 150 19.44 -1.92 -18.55
C PHE A 150 20.18 -3.26 -18.38
N VAL A 151 19.43 -4.35 -18.21
CA VAL A 151 19.96 -5.72 -18.18
C VAL A 151 19.50 -6.50 -19.41
N TRP A 152 18.19 -6.59 -19.62
CA TRP A 152 17.60 -7.19 -20.83
C TRP A 152 16.14 -6.73 -21.01
N ALA A 153 15.62 -6.81 -22.23
CA ALA A 153 14.19 -6.67 -22.54
C ALA A 153 13.75 -7.77 -23.52
N LYS A 154 12.46 -8.11 -23.46
CA LYS A 154 11.80 -9.12 -24.28
C LYS A 154 10.43 -8.61 -24.69
N SER A 155 9.93 -9.12 -25.82
CA SER A 155 8.59 -8.83 -26.33
C SER A 155 7.90 -10.11 -26.77
N ILE A 156 6.59 -10.16 -26.57
CA ILE A 156 5.68 -11.17 -27.13
C ILE A 156 4.50 -10.45 -27.76
N GLY A 157 4.07 -10.93 -28.92
CA GLY A 157 2.96 -10.31 -29.65
C GLY A 157 2.68 -10.98 -30.97
N GLY A 158 1.50 -10.70 -31.50
CA GLY A 158 0.95 -11.21 -32.73
C GLY A 158 0.72 -10.10 -33.74
N THR A 159 -0.22 -10.32 -34.66
CA THR A 159 -0.52 -9.33 -35.71
C THR A 159 -1.50 -8.24 -35.26
N LEU A 160 -2.12 -8.37 -34.09
CA LEU A 160 -3.12 -7.45 -33.55
C LEU A 160 -2.62 -6.75 -32.28
N GLY A 161 -3.48 -6.46 -31.32
CA GLY A 161 -3.05 -5.92 -30.02
C GLY A 161 -2.77 -7.07 -29.07
N ASP A 162 -1.87 -6.89 -28.12
CA ASP A 162 -1.56 -7.85 -27.05
C ASP A 162 -1.16 -7.03 -25.82
N TYR A 163 -1.76 -7.33 -24.67
CA TYR A 163 -1.67 -6.47 -23.50
C TYR A 163 -1.26 -7.26 -22.27
N ALA A 164 -0.30 -6.74 -21.51
CA ALA A 164 0.06 -7.23 -20.18
C ALA A 164 -0.49 -6.30 -19.12
N ASN A 165 -1.27 -6.84 -18.18
CA ASN A 165 -1.93 -6.07 -17.12
C ASN A 165 -1.24 -6.18 -15.77
N SER A 166 -0.55 -7.29 -15.50
CA SER A 166 0.08 -7.55 -14.21
C SER A 166 1.31 -8.45 -14.34
N LEU A 167 2.24 -8.23 -13.41
CA LEU A 167 3.50 -8.93 -13.25
C LEU A 167 3.58 -9.48 -11.82
N ALA A 168 4.20 -10.64 -11.64
CA ALA A 168 4.72 -11.10 -10.35
C ALA A 168 6.11 -11.72 -10.53
N VAL A 169 6.96 -11.62 -9.52
CA VAL A 169 8.33 -12.17 -9.56
C VAL A 169 8.55 -13.07 -8.34
N ASP A 170 9.06 -14.28 -8.56
CA ASP A 170 9.39 -15.19 -7.46
C ASP A 170 10.79 -14.92 -6.89
N VAL A 171 11.11 -15.57 -5.77
CA VAL A 171 12.41 -15.43 -5.09
C VAL A 171 13.62 -15.89 -5.92
N SER A 172 13.39 -16.68 -6.98
CA SER A 172 14.43 -17.10 -7.93
C SER A 172 14.58 -16.12 -9.10
N GLY A 173 13.80 -15.04 -9.11
CA GLY A 173 13.73 -14.06 -10.17
C GLY A 173 12.96 -14.54 -11.41
N ASN A 174 12.18 -15.62 -11.31
CA ASN A 174 11.27 -16.00 -12.40
C ASN A 174 10.09 -15.05 -12.43
N ILE A 175 9.58 -14.81 -13.62
CA ILE A 175 8.62 -13.76 -13.94
C ILE A 175 7.31 -14.41 -14.38
N TYR A 176 6.19 -13.90 -13.90
CA TYR A 176 4.85 -14.34 -14.24
C TYR A 176 4.07 -13.14 -14.76
N ILE A 177 3.56 -13.23 -15.99
CA ILE A 177 2.83 -12.14 -16.65
C ILE A 177 1.46 -12.64 -17.07
N THR A 178 0.44 -11.85 -16.79
CA THR A 178 -0.92 -12.08 -17.29
C THR A 178 -1.46 -10.87 -18.04
N GLY A 179 -2.43 -11.13 -18.90
CA GLY A 179 -3.07 -10.15 -19.75
C GLY A 179 -4.01 -10.82 -20.73
N TYR A 180 -4.16 -10.22 -21.90
CA TYR A 180 -4.99 -10.74 -22.98
C TYR A 180 -4.36 -10.51 -24.35
N PHE A 181 -4.70 -11.36 -25.31
CA PHE A 181 -4.10 -11.40 -26.64
C PHE A 181 -5.12 -11.81 -27.71
N TRP A 182 -4.84 -11.47 -28.97
CA TRP A 182 -5.66 -11.84 -30.11
C TRP A 182 -4.93 -12.79 -31.06
N ASN A 183 -5.69 -13.57 -31.82
CA ASN A 183 -5.18 -14.55 -32.80
C ASN A 183 -4.08 -15.45 -32.19
N THR A 184 -3.08 -15.81 -32.99
CA THR A 184 -1.93 -16.62 -32.58
C THR A 184 -0.77 -15.73 -32.19
N VAL A 185 -0.22 -15.98 -30.99
CA VAL A 185 0.98 -15.32 -30.46
C VAL A 185 2.02 -16.38 -30.12
N ASP A 186 3.30 -16.05 -30.35
CA ASP A 186 4.43 -16.82 -29.85
C ASP A 186 4.87 -16.28 -28.49
N PHE A 187 4.71 -17.11 -27.46
CA PHE A 187 5.08 -16.75 -26.09
C PHE A 187 6.56 -17.04 -25.77
N ASP A 188 7.35 -17.60 -26.68
CA ASP A 188 8.80 -17.69 -26.54
C ASP A 188 9.48 -16.49 -27.25
N PRO A 189 10.07 -15.53 -26.51
CA PRO A 189 10.71 -14.36 -27.11
C PRO A 189 12.09 -14.66 -27.73
N ASN A 190 12.46 -15.93 -27.88
CA ASN A 190 13.74 -16.36 -28.44
C ASN A 190 13.53 -17.13 -29.76
N SER A 191 14.28 -18.20 -29.99
CA SER A 191 14.25 -18.97 -31.24
C SER A 191 13.36 -20.23 -31.17
N GLY A 192 12.78 -20.54 -30.01
CA GLY A 192 11.78 -21.59 -29.91
C GLY A 192 10.41 -21.10 -30.40
N ALA A 193 9.39 -21.92 -30.20
CA ALA A 193 8.02 -21.53 -30.49
C ALA A 193 7.10 -22.09 -29.39
N GLN A 194 6.40 -21.20 -28.71
CA GLN A 194 5.35 -21.49 -27.73
C GLN A 194 4.07 -20.82 -28.22
N LEU A 195 3.49 -21.38 -29.30
CA LEU A 195 2.34 -20.79 -29.96
C LEU A 195 1.05 -21.07 -29.18
N LEU A 196 0.33 -20.01 -28.83
CA LEU A 196 -1.04 -20.09 -28.32
C LEU A 196 -1.95 -19.31 -29.26
N THR A 197 -3.18 -19.80 -29.46
CA THR A 197 -4.19 -19.17 -30.29
C THR A 197 -5.43 -18.90 -29.44
N SER A 198 -5.94 -17.67 -29.48
CA SER A 198 -7.22 -17.31 -28.87
C SER A 198 -8.37 -18.08 -29.50
N SER A 199 -9.37 -18.41 -28.69
CA SER A 199 -10.57 -19.16 -29.11
C SER A 199 -11.63 -18.25 -29.72
N GLY A 200 -11.50 -16.93 -29.54
CA GLY A 200 -12.41 -15.90 -30.00
C GLY A 200 -11.72 -14.56 -30.24
N GLU A 201 -12.18 -13.53 -29.53
CA GLU A 201 -11.63 -12.18 -29.62
C GLU A 201 -10.36 -12.07 -28.75
N GLU A 202 -10.50 -11.55 -27.53
CA GLU A 202 -9.42 -11.43 -26.55
C GLU A 202 -9.46 -12.65 -25.63
N ASP A 203 -8.37 -13.41 -25.53
CA ASP A 203 -8.26 -14.51 -24.57
C ASP A 203 -7.23 -14.19 -23.48
N ILE A 204 -7.46 -14.71 -22.28
CA ILE A 204 -6.55 -14.64 -21.13
C ILE A 204 -5.27 -15.41 -21.46
N PHE A 205 -4.12 -14.86 -21.06
CA PHE A 205 -2.89 -15.65 -20.93
C PHE A 205 -2.28 -15.55 -19.53
N ILE A 206 -1.51 -16.57 -19.17
CA ILE A 206 -0.54 -16.54 -18.09
C ILE A 206 0.74 -17.21 -18.60
N ALA A 207 1.87 -16.52 -18.49
CA ALA A 207 3.17 -17.01 -18.95
C ALA A 207 4.23 -16.87 -17.86
N LYS A 208 5.07 -17.89 -17.72
CA LYS A 208 6.22 -17.91 -16.82
C LYS A 208 7.51 -17.84 -17.62
N TYR A 209 8.39 -16.91 -17.23
CA TYR A 209 9.72 -16.75 -17.77
C TYR A 209 10.79 -16.96 -16.69
N GLY A 210 11.93 -17.51 -17.08
CA GLY A 210 13.10 -17.59 -16.21
C GLY A 210 13.68 -16.20 -15.91
N SER A 211 14.60 -16.11 -14.95
CA SER A 211 15.29 -14.85 -14.59
C SER A 211 16.12 -14.21 -15.71
N ASN A 212 16.34 -14.94 -16.80
CA ASN A 212 16.96 -14.48 -18.04
C ASN A 212 15.96 -14.06 -19.14
N GLY A 213 14.66 -14.10 -18.85
CA GLY A 213 13.58 -13.78 -19.78
C GLY A 213 13.24 -14.90 -20.78
N ASN A 214 13.74 -16.12 -20.60
CA ASN A 214 13.37 -17.25 -21.45
C ASN A 214 12.03 -17.85 -21.03
N CYS A 215 11.17 -18.20 -22.00
CA CYS A 215 9.90 -18.84 -21.70
C CYS A 215 10.11 -20.21 -21.06
N ILE A 216 9.39 -20.48 -19.96
CA ILE A 216 9.34 -21.77 -19.28
C ILE A 216 8.04 -22.49 -19.65
N TRP A 217 6.91 -21.80 -19.53
CA TRP A 217 5.59 -22.26 -19.96
C TRP A 217 4.65 -21.08 -20.20
N ALA A 218 3.62 -21.28 -21.02
CA ALA A 218 2.53 -20.34 -21.21
C ALA A 218 1.21 -21.10 -21.41
N ASN A 219 0.14 -20.59 -20.80
CA ASN A 219 -1.21 -21.13 -20.89
C ASN A 219 -2.20 -20.05 -21.35
N ARG A 220 -3.24 -20.44 -22.09
CA ARG A 220 -4.37 -19.58 -22.48
C ARG A 220 -5.67 -20.03 -21.83
N PHE A 221 -6.59 -19.09 -21.59
CA PHE A 221 -7.97 -19.35 -21.17
C PHE A 221 -8.91 -18.40 -21.91
N GLY A 222 -10.02 -18.91 -22.45
CA GLY A 222 -10.96 -18.06 -23.15
C GLY A 222 -12.06 -18.83 -23.86
N SER A 223 -13.03 -18.06 -24.32
CA SER A 223 -14.26 -18.46 -25.00
C SER A 223 -14.26 -17.90 -26.42
N THR A 224 -15.43 -17.81 -27.06
CA THR A 224 -15.59 -17.06 -28.31
C THR A 224 -15.81 -15.55 -28.11
N PHE A 225 -15.84 -15.08 -26.86
CA PHE A 225 -16.09 -13.70 -26.46
C PHE A 225 -14.80 -13.04 -25.93
N LEU A 226 -14.94 -11.95 -25.16
CA LEU A 226 -13.84 -11.23 -24.54
C LEU A 226 -13.54 -11.82 -23.16
N ASP A 227 -12.30 -12.22 -22.94
CA ASP A 227 -11.79 -12.80 -21.71
C ASP A 227 -10.45 -12.15 -21.35
N LYS A 228 -10.30 -11.61 -20.13
CA LYS A 228 -9.13 -10.77 -19.77
C LYS A 228 -8.45 -11.24 -18.50
N GLY A 229 -7.15 -11.53 -18.57
CA GLY A 229 -6.31 -11.67 -17.38
C GLY A 229 -6.00 -10.28 -16.82
N ILE A 230 -6.30 -10.04 -15.53
CA ILE A 230 -6.17 -8.70 -14.93
C ILE A 230 -5.05 -8.65 -13.90
N SER A 231 -5.00 -9.60 -12.97
CA SER A 231 -4.03 -9.57 -11.88
C SER A 231 -3.48 -10.96 -11.55
N VAL A 232 -2.18 -11.02 -11.28
CA VAL A 232 -1.46 -12.23 -10.88
C VAL A 232 -0.69 -12.00 -9.58
N ALA A 233 -0.74 -12.98 -8.69
CA ALA A 233 0.04 -13.02 -7.45
C ALA A 233 0.62 -14.42 -7.22
N LEU A 234 1.62 -14.53 -6.36
CA LEU A 234 2.27 -15.80 -6.01
C LEU A 234 2.11 -16.08 -4.52
N ASP A 235 1.82 -17.33 -4.17
CA ASP A 235 1.91 -17.78 -2.77
C ASP A 235 3.37 -18.11 -2.38
N GLY A 236 3.62 -18.37 -1.10
CA GLY A 236 4.97 -18.67 -0.59
C GLY A 236 5.64 -19.92 -1.19
N ASN A 237 4.89 -20.77 -1.92
CA ASN A 237 5.42 -21.93 -2.64
C ASN A 237 5.63 -21.64 -4.14
N GLY A 238 5.36 -20.40 -4.60
CA GLY A 238 5.42 -20.01 -6.01
C GLY A 238 4.23 -20.50 -6.84
N ASN A 239 3.13 -20.91 -6.20
CA ASN A 239 1.89 -21.19 -6.92
C ASN A 239 1.25 -19.87 -7.36
N VAL A 240 0.62 -19.91 -8.54
CA VAL A 240 0.04 -18.75 -9.20
C VAL A 240 -1.41 -18.60 -8.79
N LEU A 241 -1.78 -17.40 -8.34
CA LEU A 241 -3.15 -16.95 -8.16
C LEU A 241 -3.45 -15.94 -9.26
N LEU A 242 -4.50 -16.21 -10.04
CA LEU A 242 -4.88 -15.44 -11.23
C LEU A 242 -6.33 -15.01 -11.13
N THR A 243 -6.62 -13.76 -11.50
CA THR A 243 -8.00 -13.27 -11.62
C THR A 243 -8.18 -12.41 -12.87
N GLY A 244 -9.43 -12.30 -13.30
CA GLY A 244 -9.81 -11.58 -14.50
C GLY A 244 -11.29 -11.73 -14.81
N THR A 245 -11.71 -11.24 -15.97
CA THR A 245 -13.09 -11.38 -16.45
C THR A 245 -13.18 -12.44 -17.52
N PHE A 246 -14.34 -13.09 -17.60
CA PHE A 246 -14.65 -14.02 -18.69
C PHE A 246 -16.13 -13.96 -19.10
N ARG A 247 -16.42 -14.31 -20.35
CA ARG A 247 -17.78 -14.38 -20.90
C ARG A 247 -18.04 -15.75 -21.53
N GLY A 248 -19.27 -16.25 -21.44
CA GLY A 248 -19.61 -17.55 -22.01
C GLY A 248 -18.98 -18.70 -21.21
N THR A 249 -18.60 -19.80 -21.88
CA THR A 249 -18.03 -20.98 -21.20
C THR A 249 -16.54 -21.10 -21.47
N VAL A 250 -15.74 -21.12 -20.39
CA VAL A 250 -14.28 -21.20 -20.45
C VAL A 250 -13.79 -22.40 -19.65
N ASP A 251 -12.86 -23.15 -20.24
CA ASP A 251 -12.09 -24.18 -19.54
C ASP A 251 -10.81 -23.56 -18.97
N PHE A 252 -10.68 -23.60 -17.64
CA PHE A 252 -9.55 -23.06 -16.90
C PHE A 252 -8.47 -24.11 -16.58
N ASP A 253 -8.64 -25.36 -16.99
CA ASP A 253 -7.62 -26.40 -16.91
C ASP A 253 -6.80 -26.43 -18.22
N PRO A 254 -5.47 -26.17 -18.19
CA PRO A 254 -4.65 -26.18 -19.39
C PRO A 254 -4.27 -27.60 -19.86
N SER A 255 -4.71 -28.64 -19.15
CA SER A 255 -4.48 -30.04 -19.50
C SER A 255 -5.56 -30.59 -20.45
N ASN A 256 -5.61 -31.92 -20.64
CA ASN A 256 -6.69 -32.59 -21.37
C ASN A 256 -7.95 -32.83 -20.52
N SER A 257 -7.91 -32.51 -19.23
CA SER A 257 -9.08 -32.52 -18.34
C SER A 257 -9.85 -31.22 -18.49
N THR A 258 -11.12 -31.18 -18.07
CA THR A 258 -11.97 -29.99 -18.20
C THR A 258 -12.41 -29.46 -16.84
N ASN A 259 -12.22 -28.17 -16.60
CA ASN A 259 -12.82 -27.42 -15.49
C ASN A 259 -13.50 -26.16 -16.05
N ASN A 260 -14.74 -26.35 -16.50
CA ASN A 260 -15.52 -25.30 -17.13
C ASN A 260 -16.22 -24.41 -16.11
N LEU A 261 -16.13 -23.09 -16.32
CA LEU A 261 -17.05 -22.11 -15.76
C LEU A 261 -17.90 -21.51 -16.88
N SER A 262 -19.11 -21.08 -16.55
CA SER A 262 -20.03 -20.46 -17.50
C SER A 262 -20.53 -19.13 -16.94
N SER A 263 -20.26 -18.03 -17.62
CA SER A 263 -20.69 -16.71 -17.15
C SER A 263 -22.20 -16.59 -17.15
N ILE A 264 -22.73 -15.83 -16.20
CA ILE A 264 -24.16 -15.63 -16.02
C ILE A 264 -24.63 -14.66 -17.11
N ILE A 265 -25.64 -15.09 -17.88
CA ILE A 265 -26.27 -14.32 -18.97
C ILE A 265 -25.30 -13.68 -20.01
N GLN A 266 -24.08 -14.22 -20.17
CA GLN A 266 -23.03 -13.72 -21.09
C GLN A 266 -22.52 -12.30 -20.77
N LEU A 267 -22.63 -11.87 -19.52
CA LEU A 267 -21.95 -10.68 -19.00
C LEU A 267 -20.57 -11.05 -18.43
N ASP A 268 -19.77 -10.03 -18.10
CA ASP A 268 -18.45 -10.21 -17.49
C ASP A 268 -18.59 -10.72 -16.05
N ASP A 269 -18.21 -11.98 -15.83
CA ASP A 269 -18.04 -12.55 -14.50
C ASP A 269 -16.56 -12.58 -14.12
N ILE A 270 -16.28 -12.51 -12.83
CA ILE A 270 -14.95 -12.67 -12.29
C ILE A 270 -14.61 -14.16 -12.19
N PHE A 271 -13.41 -14.54 -12.61
CA PHE A 271 -12.80 -15.80 -12.21
C PHE A 271 -11.68 -15.57 -11.18
N LEU A 272 -11.49 -16.56 -10.33
CA LEU A 272 -10.35 -16.68 -9.42
C LEU A 272 -9.77 -18.08 -9.59
N ALA A 273 -8.53 -18.20 -10.06
CA ALA A 273 -7.90 -19.46 -10.37
C ALA A 273 -6.57 -19.64 -9.64
N LYS A 274 -6.25 -20.88 -9.26
CA LYS A 274 -4.95 -21.28 -8.72
C LYS A 274 -4.28 -22.31 -9.60
N TYR A 275 -3.00 -22.11 -9.86
CA TYR A 275 -2.11 -23.02 -10.58
C TYR A 275 -0.84 -23.29 -9.78
N THR A 276 -0.23 -24.45 -9.97
CA THR A 276 1.10 -24.75 -9.41
C THR A 276 2.18 -23.88 -10.06
N SER A 277 3.39 -23.85 -9.47
CA SER A 277 4.56 -23.15 -10.05
C SER A 277 4.94 -23.63 -11.46
N ASP A 278 4.51 -24.83 -11.82
CA ASP A 278 4.73 -25.48 -13.13
C ASP A 278 3.56 -25.26 -14.10
N GLY A 279 2.55 -24.46 -13.71
CA GLY A 279 1.41 -24.11 -14.56
C GLY A 279 0.28 -25.14 -14.56
N ASN A 280 0.33 -26.17 -13.71
CA ASN A 280 -0.76 -27.16 -13.60
C ASN A 280 -1.94 -26.60 -12.81
N PHE A 281 -3.17 -26.90 -13.24
CA PHE A 281 -4.41 -26.51 -12.57
C PHE A 281 -4.50 -27.04 -11.12
N VAL A 282 -5.04 -26.22 -10.21
CA VAL A 282 -5.36 -26.60 -8.83
C VAL A 282 -6.85 -26.42 -8.55
N TRP A 283 -7.38 -25.21 -8.71
CA TRP A 283 -8.80 -24.91 -8.55
C TRP A 283 -9.18 -23.63 -9.31
N VAL A 284 -10.47 -23.47 -9.62
CA VAL A 284 -11.04 -22.22 -10.13
C VAL A 284 -12.40 -21.97 -9.49
N GLY A 285 -12.71 -20.70 -9.23
CA GLY A 285 -13.98 -20.21 -8.71
C GLY A 285 -14.52 -19.06 -9.55
N GLN A 286 -15.84 -18.86 -9.50
CA GLN A 286 -16.57 -17.81 -10.20
C GLN A 286 -17.24 -16.88 -9.20
N ILE A 287 -17.22 -15.58 -9.48
CA ILE A 287 -18.02 -14.56 -8.79
C ILE A 287 -18.75 -13.82 -9.91
N GLY A 288 -20.08 -13.89 -9.91
CA GLY A 288 -20.89 -13.39 -11.02
C GLY A 288 -22.32 -13.06 -10.64
N SER A 289 -22.97 -12.24 -11.47
CA SER A 289 -24.39 -11.92 -11.37
C SER A 289 -25.01 -11.52 -12.71
N ILE A 290 -26.15 -10.83 -12.67
CA ILE A 290 -26.88 -10.37 -13.87
C ILE A 290 -26.37 -9.02 -14.40
N SER A 291 -25.15 -8.65 -14.03
CA SER A 291 -24.47 -7.37 -14.23
C SER A 291 -22.98 -7.66 -14.43
N ASP A 292 -22.21 -6.74 -15.00
CA ASP A 292 -20.76 -6.91 -15.14
C ASP A 292 -20.07 -6.76 -13.78
N GLN A 293 -19.12 -7.63 -13.45
CA GLN A 293 -18.22 -7.49 -12.31
C GLN A 293 -16.79 -7.29 -12.79
N LYS A 294 -16.04 -6.42 -12.10
CA LYS A 294 -14.68 -6.05 -12.53
C LYS A 294 -13.70 -6.35 -11.40
N PRO A 295 -12.82 -7.37 -11.54
CA PRO A 295 -11.73 -7.56 -10.61
C PRO A 295 -10.63 -6.54 -10.93
N ILE A 296 -9.87 -6.14 -9.91
CA ILE A 296 -8.82 -5.12 -10.07
C ILE A 296 -7.47 -5.65 -9.59
N LYS A 297 -7.41 -6.20 -8.37
CA LYS A 297 -6.16 -6.69 -7.78
C LYS A 297 -6.41 -7.94 -6.97
N ILE A 298 -5.49 -8.90 -7.11
CA ILE A 298 -5.35 -10.03 -6.20
C ILE A 298 -4.00 -9.94 -5.47
N VAL A 299 -4.01 -10.20 -4.17
CA VAL A 299 -2.82 -10.35 -3.33
C VAL A 299 -2.94 -11.57 -2.43
N VAL A 300 -1.83 -12.11 -1.94
CA VAL A 300 -1.80 -13.38 -1.18
C VAL A 300 -1.03 -13.19 0.13
N ASP A 301 -1.61 -13.65 1.24
CA ASP A 301 -0.91 -13.63 2.54
C ASP A 301 0.07 -14.81 2.70
N ALA A 302 0.89 -14.76 3.76
CA ALA A 302 1.86 -15.82 4.05
C ALA A 302 1.22 -17.21 4.30
N GLY A 303 -0.08 -17.25 4.63
CA GLY A 303 -0.85 -18.49 4.77
C GLY A 303 -1.37 -19.04 3.44
N GLY A 304 -1.16 -18.32 2.33
CA GLY A 304 -1.68 -18.68 1.01
C GLY A 304 -3.14 -18.28 0.79
N ASN A 305 -3.75 -17.51 1.69
CA ASN A 305 -5.10 -16.97 1.49
C ASN A 305 -5.01 -15.79 0.50
N SER A 306 -5.96 -15.71 -0.42
CA SER A 306 -6.03 -14.62 -1.40
C SER A 306 -7.03 -13.55 -0.98
N TYR A 307 -6.67 -12.29 -1.20
CA TYR A 307 -7.54 -11.13 -1.07
C TYR A 307 -7.77 -10.57 -2.47
N LEU A 308 -9.04 -10.37 -2.81
CA LEU A 308 -9.49 -9.87 -4.08
C LEU A 308 -10.27 -8.57 -3.86
N THR A 309 -10.01 -7.59 -4.71
CA THR A 309 -10.82 -6.37 -4.77
C THR A 309 -11.26 -6.06 -6.19
N GLY A 310 -12.34 -5.32 -6.30
CA GLY A 310 -12.92 -4.92 -7.55
C GLY A 310 -14.21 -4.14 -7.35
N THR A 311 -14.96 -3.98 -8.42
CA THR A 311 -16.30 -3.40 -8.38
C THR A 311 -17.38 -4.41 -8.75
N PHE A 312 -18.57 -4.21 -8.21
CA PHE A 312 -19.73 -5.05 -8.47
C PHE A 312 -21.00 -4.18 -8.50
N GLU A 313 -21.99 -4.63 -9.26
CA GLU A 313 -23.31 -4.02 -9.34
C GLU A 313 -24.36 -5.10 -9.05
N SER A 314 -25.51 -4.72 -8.50
CA SER A 314 -26.63 -5.62 -8.22
C SER A 314 -26.30 -6.62 -7.11
N THR A 315 -27.12 -7.67 -6.99
CA THR A 315 -26.86 -8.74 -6.01
C THR A 315 -25.93 -9.77 -6.64
N THR A 316 -24.74 -9.93 -6.07
CA THR A 316 -23.68 -10.80 -6.54
C THR A 316 -23.30 -11.82 -5.46
N ASP A 317 -23.14 -13.08 -5.86
CA ASP A 317 -22.68 -14.15 -4.98
C ASP A 317 -21.15 -14.20 -4.98
N PHE A 318 -20.56 -14.03 -3.81
CA PHE A 318 -19.11 -14.03 -3.61
C PHE A 318 -18.57 -15.37 -3.14
N ASP A 319 -19.42 -16.38 -2.91
CA ASP A 319 -18.98 -17.73 -2.59
C ASP A 319 -18.81 -18.56 -3.88
N PRO A 320 -17.57 -18.87 -4.32
CA PRO A 320 -17.32 -19.64 -5.52
C PRO A 320 -17.67 -21.13 -5.38
N SER A 321 -18.10 -21.57 -4.19
CA SER A 321 -18.51 -22.94 -3.91
C SER A 321 -20.02 -23.13 -4.12
N SER A 322 -20.60 -24.18 -3.54
CA SER A 322 -22.06 -24.40 -3.55
C SER A 322 -22.82 -23.57 -2.51
N GLY A 323 -22.11 -22.83 -1.66
CA GLY A 323 -22.71 -21.88 -0.72
C GLY A 323 -23.29 -20.66 -1.45
N ILE A 324 -23.95 -19.78 -0.69
CA ILE A 324 -24.44 -18.49 -1.19
C ILE A 324 -24.01 -17.44 -0.19
N TYR A 325 -23.22 -16.47 -0.63
CA TYR A 325 -22.86 -15.28 0.14
C TYR A 325 -23.07 -14.04 -0.74
N ASN A 326 -24.25 -13.46 -0.65
CA ASN A 326 -24.61 -12.32 -1.46
C ASN A 326 -24.17 -11.00 -0.84
N LEU A 327 -23.56 -10.14 -1.65
CA LEU A 327 -23.54 -8.69 -1.43
C LEU A 327 -24.48 -8.04 -2.44
N THR A 328 -25.05 -6.89 -2.08
CA THR A 328 -25.94 -6.13 -2.95
C THR A 328 -25.43 -4.70 -3.00
N SER A 329 -25.17 -4.17 -4.20
CA SER A 329 -24.78 -2.77 -4.34
C SER A 329 -25.89 -1.84 -3.83
N ALA A 330 -25.51 -0.70 -3.25
CA ALA A 330 -26.42 0.22 -2.60
C ALA A 330 -27.48 0.76 -3.58
N TYR A 331 -27.10 0.98 -4.84
CA TYR A 331 -27.98 1.45 -5.91
C TYR A 331 -27.79 0.67 -7.21
N ALA A 332 -28.91 0.23 -7.80
CA ALA A 332 -28.91 -0.42 -9.10
C ALA A 332 -28.45 0.55 -10.20
N GLY A 333 -27.61 0.08 -11.12
CA GLY A 333 -26.97 0.89 -12.16
C GLY A 333 -25.65 1.53 -11.76
N TYR A 334 -25.20 1.36 -10.51
CA TYR A 334 -23.95 1.93 -10.00
C TYR A 334 -23.06 0.84 -9.36
N ASP A 335 -21.77 0.98 -9.62
CA ASP A 335 -20.71 0.06 -9.19
C ASP A 335 -20.28 0.39 -7.76
N ASP A 336 -20.45 -0.55 -6.82
CA ASP A 336 -19.88 -0.47 -5.47
C ASP A 336 -18.54 -1.21 -5.42
N ILE A 337 -17.74 -0.96 -4.39
CA ILE A 337 -16.45 -1.62 -4.18
C ILE A 337 -16.66 -2.88 -3.32
N PHE A 338 -15.91 -3.94 -3.62
CA PHE A 338 -15.79 -5.08 -2.72
C PHE A 338 -14.34 -5.38 -2.31
N ILE A 339 -14.22 -6.00 -1.15
CA ILE A 339 -13.03 -6.74 -0.71
C ILE A 339 -13.49 -8.13 -0.28
N ALA A 340 -12.86 -9.16 -0.82
CA ALA A 340 -13.14 -10.54 -0.48
C ALA A 340 -11.86 -11.29 -0.12
N LYS A 341 -11.93 -12.16 0.89
CA LYS A 341 -10.84 -13.03 1.31
C LYS A 341 -11.24 -14.49 1.12
N TYR A 342 -10.38 -15.25 0.47
CA TYR A 342 -10.54 -16.67 0.20
C TYR A 342 -9.41 -17.47 0.84
N ALA A 343 -9.73 -18.64 1.38
CA ALA A 343 -8.73 -19.56 1.90
C ALA A 343 -7.84 -20.11 0.77
N TYR A 344 -6.73 -20.75 1.13
CA TYR A 344 -5.76 -21.30 0.17
C TYR A 344 -6.35 -22.34 -0.81
N ASP A 345 -7.51 -22.92 -0.47
CA ASP A 345 -8.26 -23.88 -1.26
C ASP A 345 -9.39 -23.26 -2.11
N GLY A 346 -9.52 -21.92 -2.09
CA GLY A 346 -10.51 -21.17 -2.84
C GLY A 346 -11.85 -20.98 -2.11
N SER A 347 -12.04 -21.55 -0.92
CA SER A 347 -13.27 -21.34 -0.14
C SER A 347 -13.36 -19.91 0.40
N LEU A 348 -14.56 -19.32 0.40
CA LEU A 348 -14.79 -17.97 0.92
C LEU A 348 -14.57 -17.92 2.43
N ILE A 349 -13.79 -16.95 2.93
CA ILE A 349 -13.65 -16.64 4.35
C ILE A 349 -14.58 -15.48 4.72
N TRP A 350 -14.53 -14.38 3.97
CA TRP A 350 -15.46 -13.26 4.10
C TRP A 350 -15.45 -12.41 2.82
N ALA A 351 -16.57 -11.73 2.54
CA ALA A 351 -16.63 -10.65 1.56
C ALA A 351 -17.37 -9.44 2.15
N LYS A 352 -16.91 -8.24 1.77
CA LYS A 352 -17.38 -6.94 2.27
C LYS A 352 -17.59 -6.02 1.08
N GLY A 353 -18.76 -5.39 1.00
CA GLY A 353 -19.10 -4.38 0.02
C GLY A 353 -19.28 -3.03 0.70
N PHE A 354 -18.87 -1.96 0.04
CA PHE A 354 -19.02 -0.58 0.52
C PHE A 354 -19.08 0.38 -0.68
N GLY A 355 -19.76 1.51 -0.51
CA GLY A 355 -20.11 2.40 -1.61
C GLY A 355 -21.15 3.45 -1.22
N GLY A 356 -21.69 4.12 -2.22
CA GLY A 356 -22.58 5.26 -2.07
C GLY A 356 -23.78 5.22 -3.03
N THR A 357 -24.22 6.39 -3.45
CA THR A 357 -25.33 6.52 -4.42
C THR A 357 -24.85 6.64 -5.86
N SER A 358 -23.60 6.31 -6.12
CA SER A 358 -22.88 6.53 -7.37
C SER A 358 -21.89 5.40 -7.61
N SER A 359 -21.18 5.41 -8.75
CA SER A 359 -20.12 4.44 -8.99
C SER A 359 -18.86 4.86 -8.26
N GLU A 360 -18.36 3.99 -7.39
CA GLU A 360 -17.05 4.09 -6.76
C GLU A 360 -16.07 3.13 -7.41
N THR A 361 -14.79 3.52 -7.49
CA THR A 361 -13.75 2.72 -8.15
C THR A 361 -12.64 2.43 -7.17
N VAL A 362 -12.33 1.15 -6.95
CA VAL A 362 -11.07 0.72 -6.35
C VAL A 362 -10.04 0.47 -7.45
N ASN A 363 -8.81 0.93 -7.27
CA ASN A 363 -7.75 0.78 -8.28
C ASN A 363 -6.60 -0.13 -7.82
N SER A 364 -6.41 -0.33 -6.52
CA SER A 364 -5.41 -1.26 -6.00
C SER A 364 -5.66 -1.67 -4.55
N MET A 365 -4.96 -2.73 -4.13
CA MET A 365 -4.92 -3.27 -2.78
C MET A 365 -3.51 -3.72 -2.41
N ALA A 366 -3.13 -3.44 -1.16
CA ALA A 366 -2.00 -4.06 -0.47
C ALA A 366 -2.46 -4.73 0.82
N ILE A 367 -1.66 -5.66 1.35
CA ILE A 367 -1.88 -6.27 2.66
C ILE A 367 -0.63 -6.19 3.51
N ASP A 368 -0.79 -6.04 4.82
CA ASP A 368 0.32 -6.16 5.77
C ASP A 368 0.51 -7.60 6.28
N ALA A 369 1.59 -7.83 7.03
CA ALA A 369 1.91 -9.14 7.59
C ALA A 369 0.88 -9.64 8.62
N SER A 370 0.01 -8.77 9.15
CA SER A 370 -1.10 -9.14 10.03
C SER A 370 -2.37 -9.52 9.24
N GLY A 371 -2.34 -9.35 7.91
CA GLY A 371 -3.47 -9.60 7.02
C GLY A 371 -4.50 -8.48 6.99
N ASN A 372 -4.16 -7.27 7.43
CA ASN A 372 -5.02 -6.10 7.20
C ASN A 372 -4.90 -5.67 5.74
N SER A 373 -6.01 -5.22 5.15
CA SER A 373 -6.09 -4.77 3.76
C SER A 373 -6.07 -3.25 3.69
N TYR A 374 -5.33 -2.71 2.73
CA TYR A 374 -5.24 -1.28 2.43
C TYR A 374 -5.67 -1.10 0.99
N VAL A 375 -6.65 -0.24 0.74
CA VAL A 375 -7.20 0.00 -0.59
C VAL A 375 -7.18 1.48 -0.93
N THR A 376 -6.98 1.77 -2.21
CA THR A 376 -7.09 3.12 -2.75
C THR A 376 -7.89 3.11 -4.04
N GLY A 377 -8.50 4.26 -4.35
CA GLY A 377 -9.25 4.44 -5.57
C GLY A 377 -9.76 5.86 -5.70
N ASN A 378 -10.92 6.01 -6.34
CA ASN A 378 -11.64 7.28 -6.40
C ASN A 378 -13.14 7.08 -6.12
N PHE A 379 -13.77 8.13 -5.60
CA PHE A 379 -15.20 8.14 -5.33
C PHE A 379 -15.79 9.54 -5.58
N PRO A 380 -16.98 9.64 -6.20
CA PRO A 380 -17.73 10.88 -6.28
C PRO A 380 -18.68 11.04 -5.08
N TRP A 381 -19.21 12.25 -4.88
CA TRP A 381 -20.26 12.53 -3.89
C TRP A 381 -19.95 12.00 -2.49
N THR A 382 -20.92 11.38 -1.82
CA THR A 382 -20.75 10.76 -0.50
C THR A 382 -20.86 9.26 -0.62
N ALA A 383 -19.90 8.54 -0.06
CA ALA A 383 -19.87 7.09 0.03
C ALA A 383 -19.62 6.64 1.47
N ASP A 384 -20.23 5.53 1.86
CA ASP A 384 -20.03 4.88 3.15
C ASP A 384 -18.92 3.83 3.01
N PHE A 385 -17.86 3.97 3.81
CA PHE A 385 -16.71 3.07 3.80
C PHE A 385 -16.79 2.00 4.90
N ASP A 386 -17.84 2.00 5.73
CA ASP A 386 -18.05 0.94 6.72
C ASP A 386 -18.95 -0.17 6.13
N PRO A 387 -18.44 -1.40 5.95
CA PRO A 387 -19.22 -2.51 5.39
C PRO A 387 -20.16 -3.15 6.42
N SER A 388 -20.33 -2.56 7.61
CA SER A 388 -21.25 -3.01 8.65
C SER A 388 -22.59 -2.27 8.58
N SER A 389 -23.38 -2.33 9.67
CA SER A 389 -24.60 -1.55 9.80
C SER A 389 -24.35 -0.13 10.32
N GLU A 390 -23.14 0.15 10.80
CA GLU A 390 -22.69 1.49 11.14
C GLU A 390 -22.32 2.25 9.87
N THR A 391 -22.19 3.57 9.97
CA THR A 391 -21.88 4.43 8.81
C THR A 391 -20.59 5.19 9.05
N TYR A 392 -19.68 5.15 8.09
CA TYR A 392 -18.49 5.98 8.04
C TYR A 392 -18.42 6.68 6.67
N ASN A 393 -19.09 7.83 6.58
CA ASN A 393 -19.21 8.57 5.33
C ASN A 393 -17.97 9.44 5.07
N LEU A 394 -17.47 9.39 3.84
CA LEU A 394 -16.59 10.41 3.28
C LEU A 394 -17.34 11.14 2.16
N THR A 395 -17.06 12.42 1.97
CA THR A 395 -17.66 13.24 0.91
C THR A 395 -16.56 13.87 0.06
N SER A 396 -16.53 13.59 -1.24
CA SER A 396 -15.64 14.23 -2.21
C SER A 396 -15.87 15.74 -2.23
N ALA A 397 -14.79 16.52 -2.32
CA ALA A 397 -14.82 17.98 -2.45
C ALA A 397 -14.92 18.45 -3.91
N GLY A 398 -14.84 17.52 -4.87
CA GLY A 398 -14.80 17.79 -6.28
C GLY A 398 -15.71 16.87 -7.08
N ILE A 399 -15.21 16.43 -8.24
CA ILE A 399 -15.94 15.47 -9.07
C ILE A 399 -15.67 14.06 -8.58
N THR A 400 -14.42 13.72 -8.37
CA THR A 400 -13.99 12.49 -7.69
C THR A 400 -12.76 12.77 -6.86
N ASP A 401 -12.69 12.20 -5.66
CA ASP A 401 -11.53 12.33 -4.79
C ASP A 401 -10.91 10.96 -4.52
N ILE A 402 -9.65 10.97 -4.12
CA ILE A 402 -8.93 9.79 -3.69
C ILE A 402 -9.48 9.35 -2.34
N PHE A 403 -9.71 8.06 -2.17
CA PHE A 403 -9.82 7.46 -0.84
C PHE A 403 -8.59 6.60 -0.53
N ILE A 404 -8.27 6.52 0.75
CA ILE A 404 -7.36 5.54 1.33
C ILE A 404 -8.13 4.90 2.48
N ALA A 405 -8.26 3.59 2.50
CA ALA A 405 -8.95 2.88 3.57
C ALA A 405 -8.19 1.66 4.03
N LYS A 406 -8.21 1.43 5.36
CA LYS A 406 -7.64 0.25 6.02
C LYS A 406 -8.75 -0.59 6.63
N TYR A 407 -8.71 -1.88 6.36
CA TYR A 407 -9.61 -2.89 6.90
C TYR A 407 -8.82 -3.92 7.69
N ALA A 408 -9.36 -4.34 8.84
CA ALA A 408 -8.75 -5.37 9.66
C ALA A 408 -8.81 -6.74 8.96
N GLN A 409 -8.06 -7.72 9.46
CA GLN A 409 -8.01 -9.09 8.88
C GLN A 409 -9.37 -9.80 8.75
N ASN A 410 -10.38 -9.38 9.52
CA ASN A 410 -11.76 -9.88 9.46
C ASN A 410 -12.68 -9.07 8.50
N GLY A 411 -12.12 -8.08 7.81
CA GLY A 411 -12.83 -7.18 6.89
C GLY A 411 -13.58 -6.02 7.55
N SER A 412 -13.44 -5.78 8.86
CA SER A 412 -14.04 -4.58 9.49
C SER A 412 -13.21 -3.34 9.19
N LEU A 413 -13.87 -2.20 8.95
CA LEU A 413 -13.20 -0.91 8.77
C LEU A 413 -12.34 -0.57 10.00
N VAL A 414 -11.11 -0.10 9.78
CA VAL A 414 -10.24 0.47 10.82
C VAL A 414 -10.28 1.99 10.72
N TRP A 415 -10.06 2.52 9.52
CA TRP A 415 -10.19 3.94 9.19
C TRP A 415 -10.33 4.10 7.68
N ALA A 416 -10.96 5.19 7.24
CA ALA A 416 -10.92 5.67 5.87
C ALA A 416 -10.66 7.18 5.83
N LYS A 417 -9.93 7.63 4.81
CA LYS A 417 -9.47 9.00 4.62
C LYS A 417 -9.72 9.44 3.18
N ARG A 418 -10.06 10.72 3.00
CA ARG A 418 -10.24 11.37 1.69
C ARG A 418 -9.05 12.29 1.43
N VAL A 419 -8.54 12.26 0.20
CA VAL A 419 -7.56 13.21 -0.31
C VAL A 419 -8.05 13.70 -1.67
N GLY A 420 -8.20 15.01 -1.86
CA GLY A 420 -8.74 15.53 -3.11
C GLY A 420 -9.15 17.00 -3.05
N GLY A 421 -9.16 17.63 -4.23
CA GLY A 421 -9.52 19.01 -4.47
C GLY A 421 -10.89 19.13 -5.14
N THR A 422 -11.05 20.11 -6.03
CA THR A 422 -12.33 20.37 -6.69
C THR A 422 -12.48 19.66 -8.05
N SER A 423 -11.44 18.96 -8.52
CA SER A 423 -11.37 18.36 -9.86
C SER A 423 -11.53 16.83 -9.80
N TYR A 424 -10.98 16.10 -10.78
CA TYR A 424 -10.83 14.64 -10.71
C TYR A 424 -9.46 14.29 -10.12
N ASP A 425 -9.48 13.61 -8.99
CA ASP A 425 -8.29 13.06 -8.35
C ASP A 425 -8.48 11.55 -8.17
N SER A 426 -7.44 10.75 -8.45
CA SER A 426 -7.55 9.29 -8.39
C SER A 426 -6.26 8.63 -7.92
N GLY A 427 -6.37 7.82 -6.86
CA GLY A 427 -5.30 6.91 -6.44
C GLY A 427 -5.33 5.68 -7.33
N LEU A 428 -4.20 5.34 -7.96
CA LEU A 428 -4.08 4.26 -8.94
C LEU A 428 -3.33 3.05 -8.41
N ASP A 429 -2.47 3.23 -7.41
CA ASP A 429 -1.78 2.11 -6.76
C ASP A 429 -1.44 2.40 -5.29
N ILE A 430 -1.33 1.34 -4.50
CA ILE A 430 -1.00 1.37 -3.07
C ILE A 430 -0.01 0.27 -2.72
N ALA A 431 1.01 0.61 -1.93
CA ALA A 431 1.98 -0.31 -1.35
C ALA A 431 2.13 -0.06 0.15
N VAL A 432 2.55 -1.08 0.89
CA VAL A 432 2.74 -0.99 2.36
C VAL A 432 4.08 -1.60 2.71
N ASP A 433 4.89 -0.88 3.50
CA ASP A 433 6.21 -1.38 3.94
C ASP A 433 6.12 -2.27 5.20
N GLY A 434 7.25 -2.86 5.59
CA GLY A 434 7.32 -3.73 6.77
C GLY A 434 7.03 -3.03 8.11
N THR A 435 7.00 -1.70 8.13
CA THR A 435 6.61 -0.87 9.28
C THR A 435 5.17 -0.35 9.19
N GLN A 436 4.41 -0.80 8.19
CA GLN A 436 3.04 -0.39 7.86
C GLN A 436 2.91 1.06 7.38
N ASN A 437 3.98 1.73 6.92
CA ASN A 437 3.80 2.98 6.19
C ASN A 437 3.15 2.68 4.84
N ILE A 438 2.30 3.60 4.41
CA ILE A 438 1.47 3.45 3.22
C ILE A 438 2.01 4.35 2.13
N TYR A 439 2.21 3.81 0.95
CA TYR A 439 2.67 4.53 -0.22
C TYR A 439 1.58 4.48 -1.27
N ILE A 440 1.16 5.63 -1.80
CA ILE A 440 0.18 5.69 -2.89
C ILE A 440 0.70 6.54 -4.05
N THR A 441 0.23 6.25 -5.26
CA THR A 441 0.45 7.09 -6.44
C THR A 441 -0.82 7.19 -7.27
N GLY A 442 -0.87 8.17 -8.17
CA GLY A 442 -2.01 8.41 -9.03
C GLY A 442 -1.86 9.69 -9.83
N TYR A 443 -2.99 10.34 -10.11
CA TYR A 443 -3.01 11.67 -10.71
C TYR A 443 -4.00 12.59 -10.00
N PHE A 444 -3.77 13.90 -10.13
CA PHE A 444 -4.62 14.96 -9.58
C PHE A 444 -4.64 16.18 -10.49
N ASN A 445 -5.64 17.06 -10.36
CA ASN A 445 -5.70 18.29 -11.14
C ASN A 445 -6.10 19.52 -10.31
N GLY A 446 -5.39 20.62 -10.52
CA GLY A 446 -5.56 21.85 -9.77
C GLY A 446 -4.80 21.82 -8.45
N THR A 447 -5.36 22.44 -7.41
CA THR A 447 -4.76 22.44 -6.07
C THR A 447 -5.44 21.40 -5.20
N VAL A 448 -4.66 20.49 -4.64
CA VAL A 448 -5.11 19.42 -3.75
C VAL A 448 -4.35 19.46 -2.45
N ASP A 449 -5.06 19.36 -1.34
CA ASP A 449 -4.47 19.13 -0.02
C ASP A 449 -4.28 17.62 0.18
N PHE A 450 -3.02 17.19 0.26
CA PHE A 450 -2.67 15.80 0.45
C PHE A 450 -2.65 15.36 1.91
N ASP A 451 -2.83 16.29 2.87
CA ASP A 451 -3.04 15.95 4.28
C ASP A 451 -4.53 15.62 4.52
N PRO A 452 -4.89 14.37 4.84
CA PRO A 452 -6.28 13.98 5.05
C PRO A 452 -6.83 14.41 6.41
N ASP A 453 -5.98 14.97 7.29
CA ASP A 453 -6.35 15.44 8.62
C ASP A 453 -6.47 16.98 8.67
N ALA A 454 -6.05 17.61 9.77
CA ALA A 454 -6.22 19.05 9.99
C ALA A 454 -5.03 19.89 9.48
N GLY A 455 -3.93 19.26 9.08
CA GLY A 455 -2.80 19.95 8.47
C GLY A 455 -3.11 20.38 7.05
N ILE A 456 -2.13 21.03 6.40
CA ILE A 456 -2.23 21.45 4.99
C ILE A 456 -0.94 21.04 4.29
N ASN A 457 -1.07 20.22 3.25
CA ASN A 457 0.00 19.81 2.35
C ASN A 457 -0.46 19.99 0.90
N ASN A 458 -0.51 21.26 0.45
CA ASN A 458 -0.99 21.57 -0.89
C ASN A 458 0.04 21.22 -1.97
N LEU A 459 -0.40 20.40 -2.94
CA LEU A 459 0.26 20.24 -4.23
C LEU A 459 -0.58 20.93 -5.31
N ILE A 460 0.07 21.39 -6.37
CA ILE A 460 -0.57 22.12 -7.48
C ILE A 460 -0.11 21.47 -8.77
N SER A 461 -1.05 21.00 -9.60
CA SER A 461 -0.72 20.45 -10.91
C SER A 461 -0.30 21.57 -11.88
N ASN A 462 0.64 21.27 -12.77
CA ASN A 462 1.22 22.20 -13.72
C ASN A 462 0.41 22.22 -15.03
N GLY A 463 -0.87 22.55 -14.96
CA GLY A 463 -1.76 22.64 -16.11
C GLY A 463 -2.73 21.48 -16.17
N GLY A 464 -2.31 20.34 -16.72
CA GLY A 464 -3.14 19.15 -16.85
C GLY A 464 -3.22 18.32 -15.57
N TYR A 465 -3.37 17.01 -15.73
CA TYR A 465 -3.34 16.07 -14.62
C TYR A 465 -1.90 15.71 -14.35
N ASP A 466 -1.43 15.90 -13.11
CA ASP A 466 -0.06 15.61 -12.74
C ASP A 466 0.00 14.37 -11.85
N ILE A 467 1.16 13.74 -11.84
CA ILE A 467 1.43 12.58 -11.00
C ILE A 467 1.61 13.07 -9.57
N PHE A 468 0.98 12.38 -8.63
CA PHE A 468 1.38 12.45 -7.23
C PHE A 468 1.94 11.11 -6.78
N PHE A 469 2.76 11.16 -5.74
CA PHE A 469 3.10 10.02 -4.92
C PHE A 469 3.27 10.51 -3.48
N ALA A 470 2.78 9.72 -2.54
CA ALA A 470 2.72 10.13 -1.14
C ALA A 470 2.97 8.93 -0.22
N LYS A 471 3.55 9.24 0.95
CA LYS A 471 3.84 8.32 2.02
C LYS A 471 3.10 8.76 3.28
N TYR A 472 2.33 7.87 3.88
CA TYR A 472 1.50 8.08 5.07
C TYR A 472 1.90 7.12 6.20
N LEU A 473 1.60 7.52 7.43
CA LEU A 473 1.72 6.67 8.62
C LEU A 473 0.69 5.52 8.62
N PRO A 474 0.86 4.50 9.48
CA PRO A 474 -0.07 3.36 9.58
C PRO A 474 -1.53 3.72 9.92
N ASP A 475 -1.77 4.94 10.44
CA ASP A 475 -3.09 5.51 10.74
C ASP A 475 -3.66 6.36 9.59
N GLY A 476 -2.94 6.48 8.48
CA GLY A 476 -3.33 7.23 7.29
C GLY A 476 -3.00 8.73 7.36
N SER A 477 -2.27 9.21 8.37
CA SER A 477 -1.91 10.64 8.50
C SER A 477 -0.61 11.00 7.77
N LEU A 478 -0.51 12.25 7.27
CA LEU A 478 0.74 12.83 6.72
C LEU A 478 1.64 13.47 7.78
N SER A 479 1.19 13.57 9.02
CA SER A 479 2.05 14.07 10.09
C SER A 479 1.64 13.46 11.41
N ASN A 480 2.65 13.01 12.17
CA ASN A 480 2.48 12.89 13.61
C ASN A 480 2.34 14.33 14.15
N SER A 481 1.11 14.79 14.35
CA SER A 481 0.84 15.99 15.15
C SER A 481 1.11 15.78 16.64
N ASN A 482 1.67 14.62 17.00
CA ASN A 482 1.90 14.15 18.35
C ASN A 482 3.38 13.90 18.58
N VAL A 483 3.91 14.50 19.65
CA VAL A 483 5.22 14.18 20.19
C VAL A 483 5.09 12.88 20.99
N ASN A 484 5.80 11.84 20.56
CA ASN A 484 5.92 10.58 21.29
C ASN A 484 7.28 10.52 22.00
N ALA A 485 7.28 10.21 23.30
CA ALA A 485 8.51 10.08 24.07
C ALA A 485 8.62 8.71 24.73
N GLU A 486 9.70 7.97 24.43
CA GLU A 486 10.09 6.81 25.23
C GLU A 486 10.97 7.26 26.40
N VAL A 487 10.45 7.12 27.62
CA VAL A 487 11.13 7.61 28.82
C VAL A 487 11.55 6.44 29.71
N LYS A 488 12.85 6.41 30.04
CA LYS A 488 13.39 5.49 31.05
C LYS A 488 14.06 6.26 32.18
N ILE A 489 13.67 5.91 33.41
CA ILE A 489 14.18 6.50 34.65
C ILE A 489 14.82 5.41 35.49
N PHE A 490 16.11 5.56 35.80
CA PHE A 490 16.76 4.71 36.80
C PHE A 490 16.49 5.27 38.20
N LEU A 491 15.66 4.56 38.97
CA LEU A 491 15.47 4.85 40.38
C LEU A 491 16.54 4.12 41.23
N GLU A 492 17.21 4.85 42.12
CA GLU A 492 17.90 4.22 43.26
C GLU A 492 16.91 4.10 44.42
N GLY A 493 16.61 2.86 44.85
CA GLY A 493 15.80 2.62 46.05
C GLY A 493 16.55 3.01 47.35
N PRO A 494 15.88 3.02 48.52
CA PRO A 494 16.58 3.29 49.79
C PRO A 494 17.65 2.23 50.04
N PHE A 495 18.92 2.65 50.09
CA PHE A 495 20.06 1.77 50.36
C PHE A 495 19.97 1.20 51.78
N SER A 496 19.56 -0.08 51.90
CA SER A 496 19.57 -0.81 53.17
C SER A 496 20.74 -1.80 53.23
N GLY A 497 21.96 -1.27 53.26
CA GLY A 497 23.13 -1.99 53.78
C GLY A 497 23.49 -3.32 53.11
N GLY A 498 23.24 -3.50 51.80
CA GLY A 498 23.79 -4.64 51.05
C GLY A 498 23.05 -5.08 49.79
N SER A 499 21.82 -4.62 49.53
CA SER A 499 21.11 -4.89 48.26
C SER A 499 20.08 -3.81 47.95
N MET A 500 19.87 -3.55 46.66
CA MET A 500 18.83 -2.66 46.14
C MET A 500 17.50 -3.41 46.17
N THR A 501 16.43 -2.83 46.74
CA THR A 501 15.08 -3.42 46.72
C THR A 501 14.15 -2.63 45.80
N HIS A 502 13.49 -3.29 44.85
CA HIS A 502 12.55 -2.68 43.89
C HIS A 502 11.12 -2.49 44.44
N THR A 503 10.84 -2.81 45.70
CA THR A 503 9.49 -2.76 46.27
C THR A 503 9.11 -1.33 46.71
N LEU A 504 8.28 -0.67 45.91
CA LEU A 504 7.54 0.55 46.26
C LEU A 504 6.02 0.23 46.31
N ASP A 505 5.38 0.75 47.37
CA ASP A 505 3.94 0.79 47.73
C ASP A 505 3.02 -0.38 47.29
N SER A 506 2.54 -1.17 48.25
CA SER A 506 1.55 -2.23 48.02
C SER A 506 0.14 -1.70 47.65
N SER A 507 -0.05 -0.39 47.53
CA SER A 507 -1.32 0.24 47.18
C SER A 507 -1.18 1.33 46.09
N ILE A 508 -0.88 0.92 44.86
CA ILE A 508 -0.92 1.81 43.70
C ILE A 508 -2.40 2.13 43.36
N PRO A 509 -2.80 3.41 43.30
CA PRO A 509 -4.18 3.78 42.96
C PRO A 509 -4.51 3.39 41.51
N LEU A 510 -5.76 3.02 41.23
CA LEU A 510 -6.21 2.67 39.87
C LEU A 510 -6.55 3.88 39.01
N VAL A 511 -6.48 5.09 39.57
CA VAL A 511 -6.70 6.37 38.89
C VAL A 511 -5.50 7.25 39.16
N GLN A 512 -5.11 8.08 38.18
CA GLN A 512 -3.99 9.00 38.35
C GLN A 512 -4.17 9.89 39.61
N PRO A 513 -3.13 10.04 40.46
CA PRO A 513 -3.23 10.73 41.76
C PRO A 513 -2.91 12.22 41.75
N TYR A 514 -2.70 12.83 40.57
CA TYR A 514 -2.17 14.19 40.39
C TYR A 514 -3.25 15.28 40.26
N SER A 515 -4.51 14.96 40.49
CA SER A 515 -5.64 15.90 40.41
C SER A 515 -5.66 16.98 41.50
N ILE A 516 -4.81 16.86 42.51
CA ILE A 516 -4.72 17.80 43.63
C ILE A 516 -3.45 18.68 43.57
N SER A 517 -3.44 19.76 44.34
CA SER A 517 -2.27 20.64 44.50
C SER A 517 -1.04 19.84 45.00
N PRO A 518 0.17 20.08 44.47
CA PRO A 518 0.55 21.19 43.58
C PRO A 518 0.30 20.96 42.08
N TRP A 519 -0.02 19.74 41.63
CA TRP A 519 -0.08 19.41 40.20
C TRP A 519 -1.37 19.88 39.52
N ASN A 520 -2.52 19.76 40.20
CA ASN A 520 -3.84 20.14 39.69
C ASN A 520 -4.10 19.60 38.26
N TYR A 521 -3.72 18.34 38.04
CA TYR A 521 -3.77 17.69 36.73
C TYR A 521 -5.16 17.10 36.45
N ASN A 522 -5.78 17.57 35.37
CA ASN A 522 -7.15 17.21 35.00
C ASN A 522 -7.25 15.98 34.08
N GLY A 523 -6.19 15.17 33.97
CA GLY A 523 -6.19 13.96 33.14
C GLY A 523 -7.10 12.86 33.68
N GLY A 524 -7.61 12.03 32.77
CA GLY A 524 -8.57 10.96 33.03
C GLY A 524 -7.95 9.56 33.08
N GLU A 525 -6.62 9.45 33.17
CA GLU A 525 -5.89 8.19 33.09
C GLU A 525 -6.27 7.24 34.24
N THR A 526 -6.56 6.00 33.87
CA THR A 526 -6.89 4.91 34.79
C THR A 526 -6.14 3.63 34.42
N THR A 527 -6.02 2.71 35.36
CA THR A 527 -5.42 1.39 35.13
C THR A 527 -6.18 0.32 35.91
N THR A 528 -5.79 -0.95 35.76
CA THR A 528 -6.41 -2.08 36.48
C THR A 528 -5.39 -2.80 37.34
N LEU A 529 -5.87 -3.50 38.37
CA LEU A 529 -4.99 -4.31 39.23
C LEU A 529 -4.25 -5.38 38.40
N SER A 530 -4.93 -6.00 37.44
CA SER A 530 -4.32 -6.99 36.54
C SER A 530 -3.20 -6.38 35.72
N PHE A 531 -3.40 -5.18 35.18
CA PHE A 531 -2.38 -4.47 34.40
C PHE A 531 -1.15 -4.14 35.25
N ILE A 532 -1.36 -3.61 36.46
CA ILE A 532 -0.29 -3.31 37.42
C ILE A 532 0.56 -4.55 37.69
N THR A 533 -0.09 -5.68 37.99
CA THR A 533 0.61 -6.93 38.32
C THR A 533 1.33 -7.54 37.13
N THR A 534 0.70 -7.57 35.95
CA THR A 534 1.28 -8.18 34.75
C THR A 534 2.47 -7.38 34.23
N ASN A 535 2.40 -6.05 34.34
CA ASN A 535 3.44 -5.16 33.81
C ASN A 535 4.47 -4.73 34.85
N ASN A 536 4.48 -5.32 36.06
CA ASN A 536 5.41 -4.98 37.14
C ASN A 536 5.47 -3.47 37.45
N ILE A 537 4.31 -2.81 37.48
CA ILE A 537 4.21 -1.38 37.77
C ILE A 537 4.52 -1.13 39.25
N VAL A 538 5.31 -0.10 39.53
CA VAL A 538 5.77 0.28 40.88
C VAL A 538 5.23 1.63 41.35
N ASP A 539 4.85 2.55 40.45
CA ASP A 539 4.22 3.81 40.82
C ASP A 539 3.54 4.47 39.60
N TRP A 540 2.75 5.53 39.86
CA TRP A 540 2.43 6.55 38.87
C TRP A 540 3.55 7.59 38.79
N VAL A 541 3.71 8.16 37.61
CA VAL A 541 4.55 9.33 37.33
C VAL A 541 3.73 10.39 36.61
N TYR A 542 4.08 11.65 36.85
CA TYR A 542 3.49 12.79 36.15
C TYR A 542 4.57 13.44 35.28
N ILE A 543 4.29 13.59 34.00
CA ILE A 543 5.26 13.99 33.00
C ILE A 543 4.82 15.33 32.44
N GLU A 544 5.77 16.26 32.35
CA GLU A 544 5.59 17.54 31.68
C GLU A 544 6.53 17.63 30.49
N LEU A 545 5.95 17.97 29.34
CA LEU A 545 6.68 18.42 28.18
C LEU A 545 6.82 19.95 28.28
N ARG A 546 8.03 20.49 28.14
CA ARG A 546 8.34 21.92 28.30
C ARG A 546 9.07 22.48 27.09
N THR A 547 8.90 23.77 26.80
CA THR A 547 9.43 24.38 25.56
C THR A 547 10.96 24.24 25.46
N GLY A 548 11.49 23.98 24.27
CA GLY A 548 12.95 23.85 24.07
C GLY A 548 13.75 25.13 24.32
N THR A 549 13.08 26.28 24.35
CA THR A 549 13.67 27.59 24.68
C THR A 549 13.66 27.91 26.17
N SER A 550 12.85 27.19 26.98
CA SER A 550 12.69 27.45 28.42
C SER A 550 12.28 26.17 29.15
N ALA A 551 13.20 25.68 30.00
CA ALA A 551 12.93 24.55 30.89
C ALA A 551 11.86 24.84 31.97
N ALA A 552 11.26 26.04 32.02
CA ALA A 552 10.22 26.42 32.98
C ALA A 552 8.80 26.43 32.38
N THR A 553 8.66 26.53 31.06
CA THR A 553 7.36 26.73 30.40
C THR A 553 6.77 25.38 29.98
N VAL A 554 5.64 24.98 30.59
CA VAL A 554 4.97 23.71 30.28
C VAL A 554 4.11 23.84 29.03
N VAL A 555 4.24 22.87 28.12
CA VAL A 555 3.50 22.75 26.85
C VAL A 555 2.40 21.71 26.97
N SER A 556 2.72 20.54 27.54
CA SER A 556 1.75 19.45 27.73
C SER A 556 2.10 18.62 28.97
N LYS A 557 1.14 17.84 29.43
CA LYS A 557 1.15 17.14 30.73
C LYS A 557 0.46 15.79 30.60
N ARG A 558 1.06 14.74 31.16
CA ARG A 558 0.47 13.39 31.13
C ARG A 558 0.78 12.59 32.39
N ALA A 559 -0.18 11.81 32.87
CA ALA A 559 0.09 10.79 33.90
C ALA A 559 0.41 9.45 33.23
N ALA A 560 1.44 8.77 33.71
CA ALA A 560 1.90 7.49 33.17
C ALA A 560 2.33 6.54 34.29
N LEU A 561 2.65 5.31 33.94
CA LEU A 561 2.94 4.23 34.87
C LEU A 561 4.42 3.87 34.82
N LEU A 562 5.07 3.79 35.98
CA LEU A 562 6.47 3.43 36.08
C LEU A 562 6.62 1.94 36.37
N ARG A 563 7.40 1.25 35.55
CA ARG A 563 7.77 -0.16 35.75
C ARG A 563 9.00 -0.30 36.63
N ASN A 564 9.13 -1.45 37.30
CA ASN A 564 10.24 -1.76 38.21
C ASN A 564 11.65 -1.71 37.60
N ASP A 565 11.76 -1.76 36.27
CA ASP A 565 13.01 -1.65 35.51
C ASP A 565 13.28 -0.21 34.99
N GLY A 566 12.45 0.75 35.42
CA GLY A 566 12.57 2.16 35.09
C GLY A 566 11.86 2.61 33.83
N VAL A 567 11.28 1.69 33.05
CA VAL A 567 10.53 2.05 31.84
C VAL A 567 9.21 2.70 32.24
N ILE A 568 8.89 3.84 31.63
CA ILE A 568 7.57 4.45 31.75
C ILE A 568 6.67 3.88 30.65
N LEU A 569 5.46 3.48 31.04
CA LEU A 569 4.41 3.00 30.15
C LEU A 569 3.22 3.94 30.19
N ASP A 570 2.60 4.17 29.05
CA ASP A 570 1.29 4.77 28.98
C ASP A 570 0.25 3.82 29.63
N PRO A 571 -0.86 4.32 30.19
CA PRO A 571 -1.94 3.47 30.69
C PRO A 571 -2.45 2.37 29.75
N ASP A 572 -2.25 2.51 28.43
CA ASP A 572 -2.57 1.47 27.43
C ASP A 572 -1.52 0.34 27.31
N GLY A 573 -0.34 0.49 27.91
CA GLY A 573 0.75 -0.49 27.87
C GLY A 573 1.89 -0.19 26.89
N THR A 574 1.79 0.89 26.12
CA THR A 574 2.85 1.31 25.20
C THR A 574 4.00 2.02 25.91
N THR A 575 5.22 1.95 25.35
CA THR A 575 6.40 2.69 25.84
C THR A 575 6.45 4.12 25.34
N ALA A 576 5.73 4.42 24.27
CA ALA A 576 5.63 5.75 23.67
C ALA A 576 4.55 6.56 24.41
N ILE A 577 4.98 7.56 25.18
CA ILE A 577 4.06 8.47 25.87
C ILE A 577 3.61 9.55 24.89
N ASP A 578 2.32 9.53 24.54
CA ASP A 578 1.71 10.46 23.58
C ASP A 578 1.37 11.81 24.22
N PHE A 579 1.96 12.89 23.68
CA PHE A 579 1.55 14.27 23.98
C PHE A 579 0.67 14.81 22.84
N SER A 580 -0.61 14.46 22.89
CA SER A 580 -1.56 14.76 21.82
C SER A 580 -1.68 16.27 21.56
N GLY A 581 -1.65 16.66 20.28
CA GLY A 581 -1.79 18.06 19.85
C GLY A 581 -0.54 18.92 20.08
N VAL A 582 0.61 18.31 20.35
CA VAL A 582 1.90 19.01 20.42
C VAL A 582 2.69 18.79 19.14
N SER A 583 2.95 19.88 18.41
CA SER A 583 3.78 19.86 17.20
C SER A 583 5.21 19.39 17.46
N SER A 584 5.85 18.79 16.47
CA SER A 584 7.27 18.41 16.52
C SER A 584 8.18 19.60 16.87
N GLY A 585 9.32 19.30 17.48
CA GLY A 585 10.22 20.35 17.98
C GLY A 585 11.11 19.90 19.12
N ASN A 586 11.86 20.86 19.65
CA ASN A 586 12.76 20.62 20.78
C ASN A 586 12.01 20.85 22.09
N TYR A 587 12.04 19.87 22.99
CA TYR A 587 11.36 19.94 24.28
C TYR A 587 12.21 19.40 25.43
N PHE A 588 12.10 20.02 26.60
CA PHE A 588 12.56 19.38 27.82
C PHE A 588 11.46 18.45 28.36
N ILE A 589 11.86 17.30 28.91
CA ILE A 589 10.94 16.40 29.59
C ILE A 589 11.25 16.43 31.07
N ALA A 590 10.25 16.81 31.87
CA ALA A 590 10.30 16.73 33.32
C ALA A 590 9.41 15.60 33.82
N VAL A 591 9.92 14.77 34.71
CA VAL A 591 9.17 13.69 35.34
C VAL A 591 9.11 13.90 36.84
N PHE A 592 7.89 13.85 37.36
CA PHE A 592 7.55 14.03 38.76
C PHE A 592 7.08 12.70 39.32
N HIS A 593 7.81 12.23 40.32
CA HIS A 593 7.38 11.11 41.14
C HIS A 593 6.59 11.64 42.34
N ARG A 594 5.70 10.80 42.89
CA ARG A 594 5.03 11.13 44.17
C ARG A 594 6.00 11.18 45.35
N ASN A 595 7.07 10.38 45.29
CA ASN A 595 7.94 10.06 46.43
C ASN A 595 9.41 10.46 46.22
N HIS A 596 9.75 11.10 45.10
CA HIS A 596 11.11 11.52 44.75
C HIS A 596 11.13 12.95 44.23
N LEU A 597 12.32 13.56 44.25
CA LEU A 597 12.53 14.85 43.61
C LEU A 597 12.26 14.72 42.10
N PRO A 598 11.65 15.75 41.48
CA PRO A 598 11.45 15.74 40.04
C PRO A 598 12.77 15.81 39.30
N VAL A 599 12.80 15.16 38.14
CA VAL A 599 13.96 15.12 37.25
C VAL A 599 13.58 15.74 35.92
N ILE A 600 14.54 16.35 35.24
CA ILE A 600 14.34 16.97 33.93
C ILE A 600 15.52 16.63 33.03
N SER A 601 15.26 16.51 31.72
CA SER A 601 16.33 16.32 30.75
C SER A 601 17.36 17.46 30.83
N ALA A 602 18.65 17.12 30.68
CA ALA A 602 19.74 18.09 30.81
C ALA A 602 19.74 19.13 29.67
N SER A 603 19.16 18.77 28.54
CA SER A 603 18.93 19.62 27.37
C SER A 603 17.54 19.34 26.80
N ALA A 604 17.06 20.23 25.95
CA ALA A 604 15.92 19.91 25.10
C ALA A 604 16.29 18.75 24.17
N VAL A 605 15.33 17.86 23.93
CA VAL A 605 15.43 16.73 23.01
C VAL A 605 14.60 17.05 21.79
N SER A 606 15.11 16.72 20.61
CA SER A 606 14.40 16.89 19.35
C SER A 606 13.42 15.73 19.19
N PHE A 607 12.16 16.07 18.98
CA PHE A 607 11.05 15.16 18.69
C PHE A 607 10.56 15.36 17.27
#